data_AF-A0A3A9ATI5-F1
#
_entry.id   AF-A0A3A9ATI5-F1
#
_cell.length_a   1.000
_cell.length_b   1.000
_cell.length_c   1.000
_cell.angle_alpha   90.00
_cell.angle_beta   90.00
_cell.angle_gamma   90.00
#
_symmetry.space_group_name_H-M   'P 1'
#
loop_
_entity.id
_entity.type
_entity.pdbx_description
1 polymer ?
#
loop_
_entity_poly.entity_id
_entity_poly.type
_entity_poly.pdbx_seq_one_letter_code
_entity_poly.pdbx_strand_id
1 'polypeptide(L)' 'MHEYTGLNVNEIEELEYIDYLQYRRDAFIHEMNKTEEGREYLENALMLTQTEPDREGLRRISGGRERRQCQRD' A
#
# COMPACT_ATOMS: atom_id res chain seq x y z
N MET A 1 4.07 13.34 9.28
CA MET A 1 4.24 12.87 10.67
C MET A 1 3.47 13.79 11.60
N HIS A 2 3.81 15.07 11.72
CA HIS A 2 3.00 16.07 12.46
C HIS A 2 1.52 16.09 12.01
N GLU A 3 1.24 16.13 10.70
CA GLU A 3 -0.14 16.09 10.19
C GLU A 3 -0.89 14.78 10.45
N TYR A 4 -0.16 13.69 10.70
CA TYR A 4 -0.73 12.36 10.91
C TYR A 4 -0.97 12.07 12.39
N THR A 5 0.00 12.39 13.24
CA THR A 5 -0.03 12.10 14.69
C THR A 5 -0.50 13.29 15.52
N GLY A 6 -0.43 14.52 15.00
CA GLY A 6 -0.68 15.76 15.73
C GLY A 6 0.47 16.20 16.64
N LEU A 7 1.55 15.42 16.75
CA LEU A 7 2.66 15.68 17.69
C LEU A 7 3.55 16.80 17.20
N ASN A 8 3.88 17.74 18.08
CA ASN A 8 4.85 18.80 17.77
C ASN A 8 6.30 18.27 17.76
N VAL A 9 7.25 19.09 17.30
CA VAL A 9 8.65 18.65 17.12
C VAL A 9 9.29 18.17 18.43
N ASN A 10 9.00 18.83 19.55
CA ASN A 10 9.57 18.42 20.85
C ASN A 10 9.01 17.07 21.31
N GLU A 11 7.70 16.86 21.15
CA GLU A 11 7.06 15.57 21.46
C GLU A 11 7.61 14.45 20.57
N ILE A 12 7.96 14.76 19.32
CA ILE A 12 8.58 13.79 18.40
C ILE A 12 10.00 13.43 18.85
N GLU A 13 10.77 14.39 19.36
CA GLU A 13 12.13 14.14 19.87
C GLU A 13 12.13 13.29 21.14
N GLU A 14 11.05 13.33 21.91
CA GLU A 14 10.86 12.53 23.12
C GLU A 14 10.35 11.10 22.85
N LEU A 15 9.97 10.77 21.61
CA LEU A 15 9.48 9.44 21.27
C LEU A 15 10.55 8.37 21.39
N GLU A 16 10.14 7.17 21.78
CA GLU A 16 10.98 6.00 21.67
C GLU A 16 11.34 5.75 20.20
N TYR A 17 12.55 5.27 19.95
CA TYR A 17 13.07 5.17 18.59
C TYR A 17 12.21 4.24 17.70
N ILE A 18 11.69 3.15 18.26
CA ILE A 18 10.83 2.23 17.53
C ILE A 18 9.48 2.87 17.17
N ASP A 19 8.86 3.56 18.13
CA ASP A 19 7.61 4.30 17.92
C ASP A 19 7.78 5.38 16.86
N TYR A 20 8.88 6.11 16.91
CA TYR A 20 9.22 7.13 15.90
C TYR A 20 9.26 6.52 14.49
N LEU A 21 9.96 5.40 14.30
CA LEU A 21 10.06 4.75 13.00
C LEU A 21 8.70 4.23 12.52
N GLN A 22 7.89 3.68 13.42
CA GLN A 22 6.56 3.19 13.09
C GLN A 22 5.64 4.32 12.64
N TYR A 23 5.53 5.39 13.43
CA TYR A 23 4.72 6.56 13.06
C TYR A 23 5.23 7.24 11.80
N ARG A 24 6.55 7.28 11.57
CA ARG A 24 7.11 7.83 10.33
C ARG A 24 6.64 7.02 9.11
N ARG A 25 6.71 5.68 9.18
CA ARG A 25 6.25 4.80 8.09
C ARG A 25 4.76 4.97 7.84
N ASP A 26 3.95 4.93 8.89
CA ASP A 26 2.50 4.96 8.77
C ASP A 26 2.02 6.33 8.26
N ALA A 27 2.66 7.42 8.71
CA ALA A 27 2.41 8.76 8.18
C ALA A 27 2.78 8.89 6.70
N PHE A 28 3.88 8.28 6.25
CA PHE A 28 4.27 8.29 4.85
C PHE A 28 3.25 7.55 3.96
N ILE A 29 2.83 6.36 4.39
CA ILE A 29 1.79 5.59 3.69
C ILE A 29 0.47 6.37 3.66
N HIS A 30 0.09 7.00 4.77
CA HIS A 30 -1.12 7.81 4.84
C HIS A 30 -1.09 8.97 3.82
N GLU A 31 0.05 9.66 3.71
CA GLU A 31 0.20 10.78 2.76
C GLU A 31 0.09 10.30 1.31
N MET A 32 0.80 9.23 0.96
CA MET A 32 0.76 8.67 -0.39
C MET A 32 -0.64 8.18 -0.79
N ASN A 33 -1.50 7.79 0.16
CA ASN A 33 -2.87 7.38 -0.15
C ASN A 33 -3.82 8.54 -0.46
N LYS A 34 -3.43 9.81 -0.21
CA LYS A 34 -4.28 10.99 -0.46
C LYS A 34 -4.39 11.33 -1.95
N THR A 35 -3.38 11.02 -2.76
CA THR A 35 -3.32 11.33 -4.19
C THR A 35 -3.33 10.06 -5.04
N GLU A 36 -3.75 10.18 -6.30
CA GLU A 36 -3.73 9.05 -7.23
C GLU A 36 -2.29 8.63 -7.56
N GLU A 37 -1.41 9.60 -7.84
CA GLU A 37 0.02 9.36 -8.10
C GLU A 37 0.71 8.68 -6.91
N GLY A 38 0.34 9.03 -5.68
CA GLY A 38 0.89 8.40 -4.48
C GLY A 38 0.42 6.96 -4.30
N ARG A 39 -0.84 6.64 -4.65
CA ARG A 39 -1.34 5.27 -4.66
C ARG A 39 -0.62 4.43 -5.71
N GLU A 40 -0.43 4.98 -6.91
CA GLU A 40 0.33 4.34 -7.98
C GLU A 40 1.79 4.07 -7.53
N TYR A 41 2.41 5.03 -6.83
CA TYR A 41 3.74 4.82 -6.25
C TYR A 41 3.77 3.62 -5.29
N LEU A 42 2.81 3.53 -4.38
CA LEU A 42 2.73 2.43 -3.41
C LEU A 42 2.49 1.07 -4.10
N GLU A 43 1.61 1.03 -5.11
CA GLU A 43 1.33 -0.17 -5.89
C GLU A 43 2.59 -0.65 -6.66
N ASN A 44 3.29 0.29 -7.30
CA ASN A 44 4.54 -0.01 -7.99
C ASN A 44 5.62 -0.49 -7.04
N ALA A 45 5.77 0.16 -5.88
CA ALA A 45 6.71 -0.27 -4.85
C ALA A 45 6.39 -1.70 -4.37
N LEU A 46 5.12 -2.00 -4.12
CA LEU A 46 4.67 -3.34 -3.75
C LEU A 46 5.00 -4.35 -4.85
N MET A 47 4.66 -4.06 -6.11
CA MET A 47 4.94 -4.93 -7.25
C MET A 47 6.45 -5.23 -7.38
N LEU A 48 7.31 -4.22 -7.21
CA LEU A 48 8.77 -4.40 -7.28
C LEU A 48 9.33 -5.26 -6.14
N THR A 49 8.68 -5.27 -4.98
CA THR A 49 9.08 -6.11 -3.84
C THR A 49 8.65 -7.57 -3.97
N GLN A 50 7.69 -7.87 -4.85
CA GLN A 50 7.22 -9.24 -5.05
C GLN A 50 8.25 -10.08 -5.82
N THR A 51 8.69 -11.17 -5.21
CA THR A 51 9.57 -12.16 -5.85
C THR A 51 8.80 -13.35 -6.43
N GLU A 52 7.59 -13.61 -5.94
CA GLU A 52 6.73 -14.69 -6.38
C GLU A 52 5.43 -14.16 -6.99
N PRO A 53 4.89 -14.82 -8.02
CA PRO A 53 3.64 -14.41 -8.65
C PRO A 53 2.43 -14.66 -7.73
N ASP A 54 1.48 -13.71 -7.67
CA ASP A 54 0.20 -13.89 -7.00
C ASP A 54 -0.68 -14.94 -7.73
N ARG A 55 -0.50 -16.21 -7.34
CA ARG A 55 -1.22 -17.35 -7.94
C ARG A 55 -2.72 -17.28 -7.69
N GLU A 56 -3.17 -16.70 -6.58
CA GLU A 56 -4.59 -16.59 -6.28
C GLU A 56 -5.25 -15.53 -7.15
N GLY A 57 -4.61 -14.37 -7.29
CA GLY A 57 -5.02 -13.33 -8.22
C GLY A 57 -5.09 -13.85 -9.65
N LEU A 58 -4.06 -14.57 -10.09
CA LEU A 58 -4.03 -15.18 -11.43
C LEU A 58 -5.17 -16.19 -11.64
N ARG A 59 -5.49 -17.03 -10.65
CA ARG A 59 -6.62 -17.98 -10.72
C ARG A 59 -7.97 -17.29 -10.82
N ARG A 60 -8.18 -16.18 -10.09
CA ARG A 60 -9.43 -15.38 -10.18
C ARG A 60 -9.61 -14.80 -11.59
N ILE A 61 -8.53 -14.31 -12.19
CA ILE A 61 -8.55 -13.71 -13.53
C ILE A 61 -8.72 -14.77 -14.63
N SER A 62 -8.01 -15.91 -14.52
CA SER A 62 -8.02 -16.96 -15.53
C SER A 62 -9.29 -17.82 -15.50
N GLY A 63 -9.75 -18.25 -14.31
CA GLY A 63 -10.98 -19.05 -14.16
C GLY A 63 -12.28 -18.30 -14.46
N GLY A 64 -12.24 -16.96 -14.43
CA GLY A 64 -13.37 -16.10 -14.83
C GLY A 64 -13.51 -15.88 -16.35
N ARG A 65 -12.48 -16.22 -17.15
CA ARG A 65 -12.53 -16.08 -18.62
C ARG A 65 -13.31 -17.21 -19.29
N GLU A 66 -13.22 -18.44 -18.78
CA GLU A 66 -14.00 -19.59 -19.30
C GLU A 66 -15.52 -19.36 -19.22
N ARG A 67 -16.01 -18.70 -18.17
CA ARG A 67 -17.45 -18.42 -18.00
C ARG A 67 -17.99 -17.32 -18.91
N ARG A 68 -17.14 -16.42 -19.43
CA ARG A 68 -17.54 -15.34 -20.34
C ARG A 68 -17.51 -15.72 -21.82
N GLN A 69 -16.79 -16.79 -22.16
CA GLN A 69 -16.74 -17.30 -23.53
C GLN A 69 -18.04 -18.06 -23.89
N CYS A 70 -18.61 -18.82 -22.94
CA CYS A 70 -19.82 -19.64 -23.16
C CYS A 70 -21.14 -18.85 -23.15
N GLN A 71 -21.14 -17.55 -22.82
CA GLN A 71 -22.34 -16.68 -22.87
C GLN A 71 -22.44 -15.86 -24.17
N ARG A 72 -21.53 -16.08 -25.13
CA ARG A 72 -21.54 -15.43 -26.45
C ARG A 72 -21.74 -16.41 -27.62
N ASP A 73 -22.11 -17.65 -27.32
CA ASP A 73 -22.52 -18.68 -28.29
C ASP A 73 -24.03 -18.93 -28.21
#